data_AF-A0A968HS24-F1
#
_entry.id   AF-A0A968HS24-F1
#
_cell.length_a   1.000
_cell.length_b   1.000
_cell.length_c   1.000
_cell.angle_alpha   90.00
_cell.angle_beta   90.00
_cell.angle_gamma   90.00
#
_symmetry.space_group_name_H-M   'P 1'
#
loop_
_entity.id
_entity.type
_entity.pdbx_description
1 polymer ?
#
loop_
_entity_poly.entity_id
_entity_poly.type
_entity_poly.pdbx_seq_one_letter_code
_entity_poly.pdbx_strand_id
1 'polypeptide(L)'
;MKLKKPIIAADHWPGSHFKGVLLVTPEIWLQDYLTQQYQFPTDIPTLVDGADHLERWARQLLTLSLQPQDWEQLIWCYPQLIEPIRETRVKLTRIIFQHPENPYACALFEPGERHILTRLYQTLMVSDITLSPPIWQQFWQHYDTGHSLLWSDINRQQGSFTLHCAPMVVHRPLQGLWSRQPTVLMGTGFDLDSEAKLFRHQVGLGNLTCVQFAAHRDSEAIQLYLPDGLPMPNMPSFQGALLKQLYGLMTISAGADGSTVIIIEDTPMQRQVATLMAAEFGSRVQVETTDLNPQSILITGWNFWLQTQTILGIPKLLVMATLPIPSLEDPRVAGRVAYYKQYRQDWFRLYLLPTALRTLQGAIAPLRRCQGVVALLDNRVLHRSYGQQILTAISPYARINYLDESLFYPESMSSRKRC
;
A
#
# COMPACT_ATOMS: atom_id res chain seq x y z
N MET A 1 -9.31 -39.55 18.85
CA MET A 1 -10.14 -39.59 17.63
C MET A 1 -9.59 -38.57 16.63
N LYS A 2 -8.89 -38.99 15.57
CA LYS A 2 -8.41 -38.06 14.52
C LYS A 2 -9.60 -37.74 13.60
N LEU A 3 -10.28 -36.63 13.86
CA LEU A 3 -11.27 -36.08 12.94
C LEU A 3 -10.56 -35.63 11.67
N LYS A 4 -10.70 -36.40 10.58
CA LYS A 4 -10.30 -35.95 9.24
C LYS A 4 -11.38 -35.01 8.72
N LYS A 5 -11.15 -33.70 8.83
CA LYS A 5 -11.99 -32.68 8.21
C LYS A 5 -11.44 -32.37 6.81
N PRO A 6 -12.29 -32.27 5.77
CA PRO A 6 -11.84 -31.84 4.45
C PRO A 6 -11.37 -30.39 4.51
N ILE A 7 -10.28 -30.07 3.80
CA ILE A 7 -9.82 -28.70 3.57
C ILE A 7 -10.02 -28.41 2.10
N ILE A 8 -10.79 -27.38 1.77
CA ILE A 8 -11.14 -27.02 0.39
C ILE A 8 -10.80 -25.55 0.18
N ALA A 9 -10.25 -25.21 -0.99
CA ALA A 9 -10.15 -23.84 -1.45
C ALA A 9 -11.30 -23.57 -2.44
N ALA A 10 -12.18 -22.62 -2.13
CA ALA A 10 -13.29 -22.26 -3.00
C ALA A 10 -13.80 -20.84 -2.69
N ASP A 11 -14.42 -20.22 -3.69
CA ASP A 11 -14.90 -18.83 -3.64
C ASP A 11 -16.30 -18.71 -3.04
N HIS A 12 -16.93 -19.83 -2.68
CA HIS A 12 -18.25 -19.89 -2.08
C HIS A 12 -18.34 -21.06 -1.10
N TRP A 13 -19.33 -21.04 -0.22
CA TRP A 13 -19.55 -22.14 0.72
C TRP A 13 -19.99 -23.41 -0.02
N PRO A 14 -19.29 -24.57 0.15
CA PRO A 14 -19.57 -25.79 -0.64
C PRO A 14 -20.98 -26.37 -0.48
N GLY A 15 -21.68 -26.01 0.61
CA GLY A 15 -23.05 -26.44 0.87
C GLY A 15 -23.37 -26.51 2.37
N SER A 16 -24.65 -26.55 2.70
CA SER A 16 -25.14 -26.52 4.10
C SER A 16 -24.63 -27.67 4.98
N HIS A 17 -24.21 -28.79 4.37
CA HIS A 17 -23.70 -29.97 5.07
C HIS A 17 -22.16 -29.99 5.20
N PHE A 18 -21.46 -28.98 4.69
CA PHE A 18 -20.00 -28.92 4.78
C PHE A 18 -19.54 -28.77 6.24
N LYS A 19 -18.66 -29.66 6.70
CA LYS A 19 -18.11 -29.68 8.07
C LYS A 19 -16.58 -29.55 8.11
N GLY A 20 -16.01 -29.07 7.01
CA GLY A 20 -14.57 -28.94 6.81
C GLY A 20 -13.99 -27.58 7.19
N VAL A 21 -12.83 -27.27 6.61
CA VAL A 21 -12.20 -25.95 6.60
C VAL A 21 -12.26 -25.41 5.18
N LEU A 22 -12.78 -24.20 5.02
CA LEU A 22 -12.78 -23.49 3.74
C LEU A 22 -11.64 -22.47 3.75
N LEU A 23 -10.82 -22.52 2.71
CA LEU A 23 -9.83 -21.50 2.39
C LEU A 23 -10.41 -20.61 1.30
N VAL A 24 -10.47 -19.31 1.57
CA VAL A 24 -10.99 -18.29 0.66
C VAL A 24 -10.07 -17.08 0.74
N THR A 25 -9.96 -16.32 -0.36
CA THR A 25 -9.21 -15.07 -0.32
C THR A 25 -9.95 -14.03 0.53
N PRO A 26 -9.22 -13.18 1.28
CA PRO A 26 -9.83 -12.10 2.06
C PRO A 26 -10.71 -11.18 1.21
N GLU A 27 -10.35 -10.95 -0.05
CA GLU A 27 -11.10 -10.12 -0.99
C GLU A 27 -12.49 -10.68 -1.27
N ILE A 28 -12.62 -11.99 -1.53
CA ILE A 28 -13.91 -12.63 -1.81
C ILE A 28 -14.79 -12.64 -0.56
N TRP A 29 -14.22 -12.96 0.60
CA TRP A 29 -14.93 -12.95 1.88
C TRP A 29 -15.44 -11.54 2.24
N LEU A 30 -14.60 -10.51 2.07
CA LEU A 30 -15.00 -9.12 2.29
C LEU A 30 -16.06 -8.67 1.28
N GLN A 31 -15.89 -9.02 0.01
CA GLN A 31 -16.83 -8.66 -1.06
C GLN A 31 -18.21 -9.23 -0.79
N ASP A 32 -18.31 -10.49 -0.35
CA ASP A 32 -19.58 -11.14 0.00
C ASP A 32 -20.38 -10.32 1.03
N TYR A 33 -19.70 -9.84 2.07
CA TYR A 33 -20.30 -9.00 3.09
C TYR A 33 -20.65 -7.61 2.57
N LEU A 34 -19.71 -6.92 1.91
CA LEU A 34 -19.88 -5.54 1.45
C LEU A 34 -20.96 -5.42 0.36
N THR A 35 -21.13 -6.47 -0.46
CA THR A 35 -22.15 -6.54 -1.51
C THR A 35 -23.43 -7.26 -1.08
N GLN A 36 -23.50 -7.72 0.19
CA GLN A 36 -24.65 -8.40 0.77
C GLN A 36 -25.10 -9.65 -0.03
N GLN A 37 -24.15 -10.38 -0.62
CA GLN A 37 -24.45 -11.61 -1.36
C GLN A 37 -24.72 -12.79 -0.41
N TYR A 38 -24.11 -12.78 0.78
CA TYR A 38 -24.31 -13.77 1.85
C TYR A 38 -24.09 -15.23 1.42
N GLN A 39 -23.10 -15.45 0.55
CA GLN A 39 -22.62 -16.75 0.10
C GLN A 39 -21.93 -17.53 1.23
N PHE A 40 -21.40 -16.84 2.24
CA PHE A 40 -20.82 -17.46 3.43
C PHE A 40 -21.83 -17.46 4.60
N PRO A 41 -22.02 -18.60 5.28
CA PRO A 41 -22.91 -18.68 6.43
C PRO A 41 -22.39 -17.84 7.60
N THR A 42 -23.31 -17.35 8.43
CA THR A 42 -22.96 -16.66 9.68
C THR A 42 -22.49 -17.65 10.75
N ASP A 43 -21.92 -17.12 11.83
CA ASP A 43 -21.49 -17.89 13.01
C ASP A 43 -20.41 -18.96 12.75
N ILE A 44 -19.72 -18.87 11.61
CA ILE A 44 -18.54 -19.70 11.31
C ILE A 44 -17.28 -19.04 11.88
N PRO A 45 -16.52 -19.72 12.78
CA PRO A 45 -15.23 -19.21 13.23
C PRO A 45 -14.32 -18.91 12.05
N THR A 46 -13.94 -17.64 11.91
CA THR A 46 -13.20 -17.13 10.76
C THR A 46 -11.82 -16.65 11.18
N LEU A 47 -10.80 -17.12 10.48
CA LEU A 47 -9.41 -16.75 10.69
C LEU A 47 -8.98 -15.91 9.49
N VAL A 48 -8.57 -14.66 9.73
CA VAL A 48 -8.08 -13.75 8.69
C VAL A 48 -6.58 -13.58 8.88
N ASP A 49 -5.80 -14.10 7.94
CA ASP A 49 -4.35 -13.85 7.86
C ASP A 49 -4.06 -12.58 7.03
N GLY A 50 -2.97 -11.88 7.35
CA GLY A 50 -2.65 -10.58 6.75
C GLY A 50 -3.68 -9.49 7.04
N ALA A 51 -4.36 -9.57 8.18
CA ALA A 51 -5.49 -8.70 8.51
C ALA A 51 -5.10 -7.22 8.65
N ASP A 52 -3.81 -6.91 8.77
CA ASP A 52 -3.30 -5.54 8.67
C ASP A 52 -3.53 -4.91 7.28
N HIS A 53 -3.91 -5.68 6.25
CA HIS A 53 -4.34 -5.15 4.96
C HIS A 53 -5.84 -4.88 4.82
N LEU A 54 -6.67 -5.22 5.83
CA LEU A 54 -8.13 -5.10 5.78
C LEU A 54 -8.62 -3.71 5.38
N GLU A 55 -8.01 -2.64 5.91
CA GLU A 55 -8.39 -1.27 5.56
C GLU A 55 -8.21 -1.01 4.05
N ARG A 56 -7.11 -1.51 3.47
CA ARG A 56 -6.79 -1.36 2.05
C ARG A 56 -7.75 -2.17 1.20
N TRP A 57 -7.95 -3.44 1.52
CA TRP A 57 -8.85 -4.33 0.80
C TRP A 57 -10.29 -3.80 0.79
N ALA A 58 -10.82 -3.42 1.94
CA ALA A 58 -12.16 -2.85 2.04
C ALA A 58 -12.31 -1.57 1.21
N ARG A 59 -11.32 -0.68 1.26
CA ARG A 59 -11.34 0.56 0.47
C ARG A 59 -11.28 0.29 -1.02
N GLN A 60 -10.46 -0.66 -1.46
CA GLN A 60 -10.37 -1.06 -2.86
C GLN A 60 -11.72 -1.62 -3.35
N LEU A 61 -12.35 -2.51 -2.57
CA LEU A 61 -13.66 -3.09 -2.90
C LEU A 61 -14.79 -2.04 -2.91
N LEU A 62 -14.70 -1.03 -2.04
CA LEU A 62 -15.67 0.07 -1.98
C LEU A 62 -15.36 1.23 -2.95
N THR A 63 -14.29 1.12 -3.73
CA THR A 63 -13.96 2.13 -4.73
C THR A 63 -14.77 1.89 -5.99
N LEU A 64 -15.66 2.82 -6.29
CA LEU A 64 -16.40 2.84 -7.55
C LEU A 64 -15.59 3.56 -8.62
N SER A 65 -15.66 3.06 -9.85
CA SER A 65 -14.90 3.58 -10.99
C SER A 65 -15.82 3.72 -12.20
N LEU A 66 -16.21 4.95 -12.52
CA LEU A 66 -17.02 5.29 -13.68
C LEU A 66 -16.11 5.49 -14.90
N GLN A 67 -16.19 4.56 -15.82
CA GLN A 67 -15.45 4.53 -17.07
C GLN A 67 -16.09 5.46 -18.13
N PRO A 68 -15.37 5.81 -19.20
CA PRO A 68 -15.92 6.65 -20.28
C PRO A 68 -17.24 6.13 -20.87
N GLN A 69 -17.42 4.81 -20.95
CA GLN A 69 -18.63 4.16 -21.46
C GLN A 69 -19.86 4.30 -20.54
N ASP A 70 -19.64 4.46 -19.23
CA ASP A 70 -20.74 4.56 -18.26
C ASP A 70 -21.50 5.88 -18.43
N TRP A 71 -20.85 6.90 -19.01
CA TRP A 71 -21.51 8.14 -19.41
C TRP A 71 -22.52 7.92 -20.54
N GLU A 72 -22.22 7.04 -21.50
CA GLU A 72 -23.15 6.71 -22.59
C GLU A 72 -24.37 5.94 -22.06
N GLN A 73 -24.13 5.01 -21.12
CA GLN A 73 -25.23 4.30 -20.44
C GLN A 73 -26.14 5.27 -19.68
N LEU A 74 -25.56 6.28 -19.02
CA LEU A 74 -26.36 7.32 -18.35
C LEU A 74 -27.20 8.10 -19.36
N ILE A 75 -26.64 8.45 -20.52
CA ILE A 75 -27.37 9.14 -21.61
C ILE A 75 -28.53 8.28 -22.11
N TRP A 76 -28.36 6.96 -22.27
CA TRP A 76 -29.44 6.06 -22.69
C TRP A 76 -30.61 6.01 -21.70
N CYS A 77 -30.34 6.10 -20.41
CA CYS A 77 -31.36 6.12 -19.35
C CYS A 77 -32.08 7.48 -19.25
N TYR A 78 -31.47 8.58 -19.69
CA TYR A 78 -32.04 9.93 -19.63
C TYR A 78 -32.00 10.65 -20.99
N PRO A 79 -32.79 10.21 -21.99
CA PRO A 79 -32.82 10.83 -23.32
C PRO A 79 -33.26 12.31 -23.30
N GLN A 80 -33.96 12.75 -22.26
CA GLN A 80 -34.33 14.16 -22.04
C GLN A 80 -33.20 15.01 -21.45
N LEU A 81 -32.12 14.40 -20.93
CA LEU A 81 -30.99 15.09 -20.29
C LEU A 81 -29.66 14.92 -21.04
N ILE A 82 -29.69 14.58 -22.33
CA ILE A 82 -28.49 14.35 -23.15
C ILE A 82 -27.53 15.56 -23.07
N GLU A 83 -28.04 16.77 -23.30
CA GLU A 83 -27.22 17.99 -23.30
C GLU A 83 -26.64 18.30 -21.90
N PRO A 84 -27.42 18.32 -20.80
CA PRO A 84 -26.87 18.47 -19.45
C PRO A 84 -25.77 17.46 -19.10
N ILE A 85 -25.93 16.18 -19.46
CA ILE A 85 -24.94 15.12 -19.18
C ILE A 85 -23.68 15.36 -20.01
N ARG A 86 -23.82 15.64 -21.31
CA ARG A 86 -22.68 15.94 -22.21
C ARG A 86 -21.93 17.18 -21.77
N GLU A 87 -22.62 18.27 -21.47
CA GLU A 87 -22.01 19.49 -20.96
C GLU A 87 -21.22 19.23 -19.67
N THR A 88 -21.79 18.43 -18.76
CA THR A 88 -21.11 18.06 -17.52
C THR A 88 -19.80 17.34 -17.81
N ARG A 89 -19.85 16.31 -18.67
CA ARG A 89 -18.67 15.55 -19.07
C ARG A 89 -17.61 16.45 -19.73
N VAL A 90 -18.00 17.32 -20.65
CA VAL A 90 -17.08 18.27 -21.33
C VAL A 90 -16.43 19.23 -20.33
N LYS A 91 -17.21 19.81 -19.41
CA LYS A 91 -16.69 20.72 -18.37
C LYS A 91 -15.70 20.00 -17.46
N LEU A 92 -16.01 18.77 -17.04
CA LEU A 92 -15.09 17.95 -16.26
C LEU A 92 -13.82 17.61 -17.03
N THR A 93 -13.92 17.12 -18.28
CA THR A 93 -12.75 16.83 -19.12
C THR A 93 -11.83 18.05 -19.20
N ARG A 94 -12.40 19.23 -19.49
CA ARG A 94 -11.60 20.46 -19.63
C ARG A 94 -10.83 20.80 -18.36
N ILE A 95 -11.46 20.73 -17.18
CA ILE A 95 -10.80 21.07 -15.91
C ILE A 95 -9.80 19.98 -15.50
N ILE A 96 -10.19 18.70 -15.61
CA ILE A 96 -9.33 17.57 -15.25
C ILE A 96 -8.01 17.61 -16.03
N PHE A 97 -8.07 17.92 -17.33
CA PHE A 97 -6.88 17.95 -18.18
C PHE A 97 -6.00 19.19 -17.97
N GLN A 98 -6.47 20.21 -17.25
CA GLN A 98 -5.69 21.38 -16.85
C GLN A 98 -4.83 21.12 -15.61
N HIS A 99 -5.08 20.05 -14.85
CA HIS A 99 -4.19 19.64 -13.76
C HIS A 99 -2.79 19.33 -14.28
N PRO A 100 -1.72 19.62 -13.50
CA PRO A 100 -0.35 19.29 -13.89
C PRO A 100 -0.16 17.78 -13.99
N GLU A 101 0.74 17.35 -14.89
CA GLU A 101 1.18 15.96 -14.92
C GLU A 101 1.92 15.60 -13.64
N ASN A 102 1.64 14.40 -13.14
CA ASN A 102 2.30 13.82 -11.98
C ASN A 102 2.54 12.31 -12.22
N PRO A 103 3.45 11.68 -11.45
CA PRO A 103 3.81 10.27 -11.65
C PRO A 103 2.64 9.27 -11.51
N TYR A 104 1.54 9.69 -10.87
CA TYR A 104 0.37 8.85 -10.61
C TYR A 104 -0.72 8.96 -11.69
N ALA A 105 -0.54 9.85 -12.68
CA ALA A 105 -1.46 10.09 -13.78
C ALA A 105 -2.92 10.30 -13.33
N CYS A 106 -3.14 10.92 -12.18
CA CYS A 106 -4.46 11.17 -11.63
C CYS A 106 -4.58 12.57 -11.03
N ALA A 107 -5.79 13.03 -10.73
CA ALA A 107 -6.06 14.32 -10.12
C ALA A 107 -7.19 14.23 -9.08
N LEU A 108 -7.00 14.91 -7.94
CA LEU A 108 -8.01 15.00 -6.88
C LEU A 108 -9.07 16.03 -7.27
N PHE A 109 -10.33 15.77 -6.94
CA PHE A 109 -11.41 16.72 -7.19
C PHE A 109 -11.36 17.91 -6.22
N GLU A 110 -11.20 19.10 -6.78
CA GLU A 110 -11.29 20.37 -6.07
C GLU A 110 -12.76 20.85 -6.00
N PRO A 111 -13.06 21.98 -5.30
CA PRO A 111 -14.43 22.48 -5.19
C PRO A 111 -15.12 22.74 -6.54
N GLY A 112 -14.37 23.08 -7.60
CA GLY A 112 -14.91 23.35 -8.93
C GLY A 112 -15.50 22.11 -9.61
N GLU A 113 -14.75 21.01 -9.65
CA GLU A 113 -15.20 19.73 -10.22
C GLU A 113 -16.33 19.13 -9.39
N ARG A 114 -16.24 19.25 -8.06
CA ARG A 114 -17.32 18.81 -7.15
C ARG A 114 -18.62 19.53 -7.46
N HIS A 115 -18.59 20.85 -7.65
CA HIS A 115 -19.77 21.65 -8.00
C HIS A 115 -20.40 21.24 -9.33
N ILE A 116 -19.58 20.89 -10.32
CA ILE A 116 -20.06 20.38 -11.61
C ILE A 116 -20.82 19.06 -11.41
N LEU A 117 -20.27 18.11 -10.63
CA LEU A 117 -20.96 16.86 -10.31
C LEU A 117 -22.22 17.09 -9.47
N THR A 118 -22.20 18.02 -8.51
CA THR A 118 -23.37 18.35 -7.68
C THR A 118 -24.53 18.83 -8.55
N ARG A 119 -24.27 19.66 -9.56
CA ARG A 119 -25.32 20.13 -10.50
C ARG A 119 -25.91 18.98 -11.32
N LEU A 120 -25.08 18.06 -11.78
CA LEU A 120 -25.57 16.87 -12.48
C LEU A 120 -26.44 16.02 -11.56
N TYR A 121 -25.96 15.73 -10.35
CA TYR A 121 -26.71 14.98 -9.35
C TYR A 121 -28.08 15.62 -9.06
N GLN A 122 -28.14 16.94 -8.87
CA GLN A 122 -29.39 17.67 -8.68
C GLN A 122 -30.34 17.56 -9.88
N THR A 123 -29.80 17.65 -11.10
CA THR A 123 -30.61 17.50 -12.33
C THR A 123 -31.21 16.11 -12.45
N LEU A 124 -30.42 15.07 -12.15
CA LEU A 124 -30.87 13.68 -12.15
C LEU A 124 -31.89 13.41 -11.04
N MET A 125 -31.72 14.02 -9.86
CA MET A 125 -32.67 13.91 -8.75
C MET A 125 -34.07 14.40 -9.13
N VAL A 126 -34.15 15.49 -9.89
CA VAL A 126 -35.42 16.01 -10.42
C VAL A 126 -36.05 15.05 -11.45
N SER A 127 -35.24 14.24 -12.14
CA SER A 127 -35.67 13.39 -13.26
C SER A 127 -35.79 11.90 -12.91
N ASP A 128 -36.10 11.59 -11.65
CA ASP A 128 -36.07 10.23 -11.05
C ASP A 128 -34.71 9.54 -11.20
N ILE A 129 -33.87 9.70 -10.17
CA ILE A 129 -32.51 9.15 -10.15
C ILE A 129 -32.45 7.63 -10.23
N THR A 130 -33.54 6.94 -9.92
CA THR A 130 -33.60 5.48 -9.89
C THR A 130 -33.51 4.87 -11.29
N LEU A 131 -33.71 5.68 -12.33
CA LEU A 131 -33.48 5.31 -13.73
C LEU A 131 -31.99 5.17 -14.08
N SER A 132 -31.08 5.70 -13.25
CA SER A 132 -29.63 5.64 -13.54
C SER A 132 -29.14 4.20 -13.64
N PRO A 133 -28.12 3.89 -14.46
CA PRO A 133 -27.49 2.57 -14.45
C PRO A 133 -26.99 2.19 -13.04
N PRO A 134 -26.90 0.88 -12.69
CA PRO A 134 -26.55 0.44 -11.34
C PRO A 134 -25.27 1.08 -10.77
N ILE A 135 -24.23 1.22 -11.60
CA ILE A 135 -22.96 1.82 -11.18
C ILE A 135 -23.10 3.31 -10.83
N TRP A 136 -23.95 4.05 -11.54
CA TRP A 136 -24.26 5.44 -11.24
C TRP A 136 -25.12 5.57 -9.98
N GLN A 137 -26.08 4.68 -9.77
CA GLN A 137 -26.85 4.64 -8.53
C GLN A 137 -25.92 4.45 -7.32
N GLN A 138 -25.03 3.46 -7.38
CA GLN A 138 -24.02 3.23 -6.34
C GLN A 138 -23.10 4.44 -6.17
N PHE A 139 -22.66 5.07 -7.26
CA PHE A 139 -21.80 6.25 -7.22
C PHE A 139 -22.47 7.38 -6.44
N TRP A 140 -23.74 7.67 -6.75
CA TRP A 140 -24.49 8.73 -6.09
C TRP A 140 -24.77 8.44 -4.62
N GLN A 141 -25.05 7.19 -4.26
CA GLN A 141 -25.19 6.78 -2.87
C GLN A 141 -23.91 7.07 -2.06
N HIS A 142 -22.73 6.79 -2.63
CA HIS A 142 -21.46 7.09 -1.97
C HIS A 142 -21.14 8.58 -1.97
N TYR A 143 -21.45 9.29 -3.06
CA TYR A 143 -21.22 10.73 -3.18
C TYR A 143 -21.98 11.53 -2.11
N ASP A 144 -23.25 11.17 -1.85
CA ASP A 144 -24.13 11.88 -0.92
C ASP A 144 -23.71 11.76 0.56
N THR A 145 -22.89 10.76 0.91
CA THR A 145 -22.41 10.57 2.30
C THR A 145 -21.50 11.70 2.81
N GLY A 146 -21.07 12.63 1.95
CA GLY A 146 -20.28 13.82 2.32
C GLY A 146 -18.83 13.54 2.78
N HIS A 147 -18.41 12.28 2.78
CA HIS A 147 -17.08 11.84 3.22
C HIS A 147 -16.43 10.92 2.21
N SER A 148 -16.54 11.28 0.92
CA SER A 148 -15.98 10.50 -0.17
C SER A 148 -14.76 11.18 -0.79
N LEU A 149 -13.72 10.37 -1.02
CA LEU A 149 -12.57 10.71 -1.82
C LEU A 149 -13.00 10.62 -3.30
N LEU A 150 -12.88 11.73 -4.01
CA LEU A 150 -13.17 11.81 -5.44
C LEU A 150 -11.88 12.19 -6.17
N TRP A 151 -11.52 11.40 -7.16
CA TRP A 151 -10.38 11.66 -8.03
C TRP A 151 -10.66 11.14 -9.43
N SER A 152 -9.86 11.55 -10.39
CA SER A 152 -9.87 10.99 -11.73
C SER A 152 -8.52 10.45 -12.13
N ASP A 153 -8.51 9.24 -12.70
CA ASP A 153 -7.38 8.74 -13.46
C ASP A 153 -7.45 9.35 -14.88
N ILE A 154 -6.33 9.84 -15.39
CA ILE A 154 -6.25 10.64 -16.60
C ILE A 154 -5.45 9.88 -17.65
N ASN A 155 -6.11 9.47 -18.73
CA ASN A 155 -5.44 8.94 -19.90
C ASN A 155 -5.28 10.04 -20.95
N ARG A 156 -4.16 10.77 -20.88
CA ARG A 156 -3.87 11.87 -21.81
C ARG A 156 -3.72 11.41 -23.25
N GLN A 157 -3.18 10.21 -23.49
CA GLN A 157 -3.00 9.66 -24.84
C GLN A 157 -4.34 9.42 -25.53
N GLN A 158 -5.36 8.97 -24.78
CA GLN A 158 -6.70 8.70 -25.30
C GLN A 158 -7.66 9.88 -25.13
N GLY A 159 -7.23 10.97 -24.47
CA GLY A 159 -8.11 12.12 -24.17
C GLY A 159 -9.29 11.75 -23.27
N SER A 160 -9.14 10.71 -22.44
CA SER A 160 -10.20 10.17 -21.59
C SER A 160 -9.84 10.23 -20.10
N PHE A 161 -10.85 10.17 -19.25
CA PHE A 161 -10.67 10.06 -17.79
C PHE A 161 -11.64 9.03 -17.22
N THR A 162 -11.25 8.43 -16.10
CA THR A 162 -12.10 7.58 -15.28
C THR A 162 -12.36 8.30 -13.97
N LEU A 163 -13.61 8.35 -13.54
CA LEU A 163 -14.00 9.01 -12.29
C LEU A 163 -14.09 7.99 -11.17
N HIS A 164 -13.41 8.24 -10.07
CA HIS A 164 -13.42 7.35 -8.92
C HIS A 164 -14.10 8.00 -7.71
N CYS A 165 -14.80 7.16 -6.95
CA CYS A 165 -15.38 7.51 -5.67
C CYS A 165 -15.07 6.40 -4.67
N ALA A 166 -14.39 6.74 -3.59
CA ALA A 166 -14.10 5.81 -2.51
C ALA A 166 -14.47 6.44 -1.16
N PRO A 167 -14.89 5.64 -0.17
CA PRO A 167 -15.12 6.16 1.17
C PRO A 167 -13.80 6.70 1.76
N MET A 168 -13.85 7.79 2.52
CA MET A 168 -12.68 8.30 3.26
C MET A 168 -12.28 7.38 4.42
N VAL A 169 -13.25 6.71 5.04
CA VAL A 169 -13.06 5.81 6.17
C VAL A 169 -13.86 4.53 5.94
N VAL A 170 -13.28 3.38 6.32
CA VAL A 170 -13.91 2.06 6.09
C VAL A 170 -14.45 1.41 7.37
N HIS A 171 -14.25 2.03 8.54
CA HIS A 171 -14.76 1.48 9.80
C HIS A 171 -16.28 1.32 9.82
N ARG A 172 -17.03 2.27 9.25
CA ARG A 172 -18.49 2.23 9.22
C ARG A 172 -19.03 1.04 8.42
N PRO A 173 -18.65 0.84 7.14
CA PRO A 173 -19.13 -0.31 6.39
C PRO A 173 -18.70 -1.64 7.03
N LEU A 174 -17.51 -1.71 7.62
CA LEU A 174 -16.99 -2.94 8.25
C LEU A 174 -17.57 -3.22 9.64
N GLN A 175 -18.18 -2.26 10.33
CA GLN A 175 -18.58 -2.42 11.73
C GLN A 175 -19.53 -3.61 11.95
N GLY A 176 -20.48 -3.83 11.04
CA GLY A 176 -21.45 -4.92 11.11
C GLY A 176 -20.85 -6.31 10.83
N LEU A 177 -19.67 -6.37 10.20
CA LEU A 177 -18.99 -7.63 9.84
C LEU A 177 -18.57 -8.38 11.11
N TRP A 178 -18.05 -7.64 12.09
CA TRP A 178 -17.43 -8.21 13.29
C TRP A 178 -18.44 -8.87 14.22
N SER A 179 -19.72 -8.52 14.15
CA SER A 179 -20.80 -9.13 14.92
C SER A 179 -21.40 -10.39 14.29
N ARG A 180 -21.04 -10.72 13.04
CA ARG A 180 -21.66 -11.86 12.33
C ARG A 180 -21.10 -13.22 12.73
N GLN A 181 -19.88 -13.23 13.27
CA GLN A 181 -19.17 -14.47 13.56
C GLN A 181 -17.94 -14.23 14.46
N PRO A 182 -17.51 -15.24 15.24
CA PRO A 182 -16.24 -15.22 15.94
C PRO A 182 -15.10 -15.07 14.92
N THR A 183 -14.25 -14.05 15.10
CA THR A 183 -13.16 -13.75 14.17
C THR A 183 -11.83 -13.67 14.90
N VAL A 184 -10.81 -14.31 14.34
CA VAL A 184 -9.40 -14.18 14.76
C VAL A 184 -8.67 -13.45 13.65
N LEU A 185 -8.05 -12.32 13.99
CA LEU A 185 -7.28 -11.49 13.07
C LEU A 185 -5.80 -11.70 13.34
N MET A 186 -5.06 -12.10 12.31
CA MET A 186 -3.63 -12.38 12.37
C MET A 186 -2.93 -11.49 11.35
N GLY A 187 -1.75 -10.98 11.71
CA GLY A 187 -1.00 -10.06 10.89
C GLY A 187 0.30 -9.67 11.57
N THR A 188 1.19 -9.05 10.82
CA THR A 188 2.53 -8.66 11.30
C THR A 188 2.70 -7.15 11.44
N GLY A 189 1.78 -6.36 10.85
CA GLY A 189 1.90 -4.91 10.73
C GLY A 189 0.69 -4.11 11.20
N PHE A 190 0.05 -4.50 12.31
CA PHE A 190 -1.10 -3.76 12.86
C PHE A 190 -0.70 -2.35 13.34
N ASP A 191 -0.23 -2.25 14.59
CA ASP A 191 0.35 -1.06 15.20
C ASP A 191 1.60 -1.47 16.00
N LEU A 192 2.43 -0.50 16.39
CA LEU A 192 3.54 -0.74 17.33
C LEU A 192 3.07 -1.05 18.76
N ASP A 193 1.88 -0.57 19.12
CA ASP A 193 1.25 -0.81 20.41
C ASP A 193 0.52 -2.15 20.41
N SER A 194 0.69 -2.93 21.48
CA SER A 194 0.12 -4.28 21.62
C SER A 194 -1.41 -4.31 21.54
N GLU A 195 -2.08 -3.21 21.86
CA GLU A 195 -3.56 -3.09 21.82
C GLU A 195 -4.12 -2.74 20.44
N ALA A 196 -3.27 -2.50 19.44
CA ALA A 196 -3.65 -2.22 18.05
C ALA A 196 -4.77 -1.17 17.90
N LYS A 197 -4.73 -0.10 18.70
CA LYS A 197 -5.82 0.88 18.82
C LYS A 197 -6.14 1.59 17.52
N LEU A 198 -5.12 1.97 16.75
CA LEU A 198 -5.31 2.68 15.49
C LEU A 198 -5.89 1.73 14.45
N PHE A 199 -5.33 0.53 14.32
CA PHE A 199 -5.89 -0.49 13.43
C PHE A 199 -7.37 -0.77 13.76
N ARG A 200 -7.69 -1.02 15.04
CA ARG A 200 -9.06 -1.26 15.50
C ARG A 200 -10.01 -0.14 15.11
N HIS A 201 -9.61 1.11 15.35
CA HIS A 201 -10.39 2.27 14.94
C HIS A 201 -10.57 2.36 13.42
N GLN A 202 -9.53 2.07 12.63
CA GLN A 202 -9.58 2.14 11.15
C GLN A 202 -10.57 1.15 10.53
N VAL A 203 -10.70 -0.05 11.11
CA VAL A 203 -11.58 -1.11 10.59
C VAL A 203 -12.87 -1.31 11.39
N GLY A 204 -13.13 -0.48 12.41
CA GLY A 204 -14.39 -0.49 13.16
C GLY A 204 -14.50 -1.61 14.19
N LEU A 205 -13.38 -2.09 14.70
CA LEU A 205 -13.33 -3.08 15.76
C LEU A 205 -13.52 -2.42 17.14
N GLY A 206 -14.31 -3.07 17.99
CA GLY A 206 -14.51 -2.67 19.38
C GLY A 206 -13.37 -3.12 20.30
N ASN A 207 -13.71 -3.52 21.52
CA ASN A 207 -12.77 -4.17 22.44
C ASN A 207 -12.50 -5.61 22.03
N LEU A 208 -11.23 -5.99 22.05
CA LEU A 208 -10.74 -7.29 21.61
C LEU A 208 -9.70 -7.78 22.61
N THR A 209 -9.50 -9.10 22.66
CA THR A 209 -8.30 -9.66 23.30
C THR A 209 -7.16 -9.54 22.30
N CYS A 210 -6.21 -8.65 22.59
CA CYS A 210 -5.02 -8.47 21.78
C CYS A 210 -3.89 -9.32 22.35
N VAL A 211 -3.29 -10.16 21.51
CA VAL A 211 -2.13 -10.97 21.87
C VAL A 211 -1.00 -10.64 20.92
N GLN A 212 0.03 -10.00 21.44
CA GLN A 212 1.28 -9.82 20.72
C GLN A 212 2.19 -11.00 21.08
N PHE A 213 2.37 -11.91 20.14
CA PHE A 213 3.38 -12.93 20.29
C PHE A 213 4.75 -12.25 20.23
N ALA A 214 5.52 -12.33 21.32
CA ALA A 214 6.93 -11.96 21.30
C ALA A 214 7.59 -12.73 20.16
N ALA A 215 8.42 -12.05 19.35
CA ALA A 215 9.11 -12.65 18.22
C ALA A 215 9.99 -13.82 18.71
N HIS A 216 9.44 -15.03 18.72
CA HIS A 216 10.15 -16.27 19.03
C HIS A 216 10.17 -17.19 17.81
N ARG A 217 10.10 -16.61 16.60
CA ARG A 217 10.48 -17.27 15.35
C ARG A 217 11.46 -16.49 14.47
N ASP A 218 11.64 -15.18 14.73
CA ASP A 218 12.68 -14.32 14.11
C ASP A 218 13.50 -13.59 15.20
N SER A 219 14.06 -14.34 16.16
CA SER A 219 14.92 -13.78 17.23
C SER A 219 16.26 -13.22 16.73
N GLU A 220 16.54 -13.33 15.43
CA GLU A 220 17.76 -12.85 14.82
C GLU A 220 17.61 -11.37 14.47
N ALA A 221 18.48 -10.55 15.07
CA ALA A 221 18.57 -9.14 14.76
C ALA A 221 18.89 -8.97 13.27
N ILE A 222 18.11 -8.14 12.58
CA ILE A 222 18.42 -7.78 11.19
C ILE A 222 19.71 -6.96 11.18
N GLN A 223 20.62 -7.25 10.25
CA GLN A 223 21.81 -6.42 10.04
C GLN A 223 21.37 -5.12 9.38
N LEU A 224 21.46 -4.01 10.11
CA LEU A 224 20.99 -2.70 9.69
C LEU A 224 22.20 -1.79 9.41
N TYR A 225 22.44 -1.52 8.13
CA TYR A 225 23.32 -0.43 7.73
C TYR A 225 22.55 0.90 7.75
N LEU A 226 22.93 1.80 8.65
CA LEU A 226 22.33 3.13 8.82
C LEU A 226 23.45 4.15 9.05
N PRO A 227 24.05 4.66 7.96
CA PRO A 227 25.16 5.61 8.04
C PRO A 227 24.71 6.96 8.61
N ASP A 228 25.60 7.60 9.36
CA ASP A 228 25.37 8.96 9.82
C ASP A 228 25.82 9.99 8.76
N GLY A 229 25.28 11.21 8.82
CA GLY A 229 25.79 12.34 8.01
C GLY A 229 25.42 12.37 6.52
N LEU A 230 24.62 11.41 6.02
CA LEU A 230 23.94 11.58 4.73
C LEU A 230 23.08 12.86 4.70
N PRO A 231 23.09 13.58 3.56
CA PRO A 231 22.14 14.65 3.29
C PRO A 231 20.69 14.18 3.47
N MET A 232 19.77 15.08 3.79
CA MET A 232 18.34 14.80 3.80
C MET A 232 17.84 14.54 2.37
N PRO A 233 16.82 13.68 2.17
CA PRO A 233 16.31 13.34 0.82
C PRO A 233 15.88 14.53 -0.04
N ASN A 234 15.49 15.64 0.58
CA ASN A 234 15.06 16.87 -0.11
C ASN A 234 16.22 17.81 -0.48
N MET A 235 17.47 17.44 -0.21
CA MET A 235 18.64 18.24 -0.58
C MET A 235 19.22 17.79 -1.92
N PRO A 236 19.65 18.71 -2.81
CA PRO A 236 20.22 18.36 -4.12
C PRO A 236 21.45 17.44 -4.05
N SER A 237 22.21 17.50 -2.96
CA SER A 237 23.39 16.65 -2.74
C SER A 237 23.06 15.20 -2.36
N PHE A 238 21.78 14.87 -2.11
CA PHE A 238 21.36 13.56 -1.66
C PHE A 238 21.69 12.45 -2.65
N GLN A 239 21.36 12.64 -3.93
CA GLN A 239 21.57 11.63 -4.97
C GLN A 239 23.04 11.23 -5.10
N GLY A 240 23.96 12.21 -5.10
CA GLY A 240 25.40 11.93 -5.18
C GLY A 240 25.90 11.16 -3.96
N ALA A 241 25.41 11.51 -2.77
CA ALA A 241 25.73 10.79 -1.54
C ALA A 241 25.14 9.36 -1.52
N LEU A 242 23.90 9.20 -2.00
CA LEU A 242 23.23 7.91 -2.17
C LEU A 242 24.06 6.99 -3.07
N LEU A 243 24.45 7.46 -4.27
CA LEU A 243 25.26 6.69 -5.20
C LEU A 243 26.59 6.23 -4.59
N LYS A 244 27.27 7.11 -3.84
CA LYS A 244 28.50 6.75 -3.12
C LYS A 244 28.28 5.59 -2.14
N GLN A 245 27.15 5.59 -1.42
CA GLN A 245 26.79 4.48 -0.52
C GLN A 245 26.46 3.21 -1.29
N LEU A 246 25.71 3.31 -2.39
CA LEU A 246 25.36 2.16 -3.23
C LEU A 246 26.60 1.48 -3.79
N TYR A 247 27.55 2.23 -4.35
CA TYR A 247 28.81 1.66 -4.83
C TYR A 247 29.58 0.97 -3.70
N GLY A 248 29.69 1.61 -2.55
CA GLY A 248 30.35 1.03 -1.38
C GLY A 248 29.70 -0.29 -0.94
N LEU A 249 28.37 -0.33 -0.85
CA LEU A 249 27.60 -1.54 -0.54
C LEU A 249 27.85 -2.65 -1.57
N MET A 250 27.84 -2.33 -2.87
CA MET A 250 28.09 -3.30 -3.94
C MET A 250 29.51 -3.87 -3.90
N THR A 251 30.50 -3.05 -3.51
CA THR A 251 31.88 -3.50 -3.35
C THR A 251 32.00 -4.51 -2.19
N ILE A 252 31.45 -4.19 -1.01
CA ILE A 252 31.56 -5.08 0.15
C ILE A 252 30.65 -6.31 0.07
N SER A 253 29.59 -6.27 -0.76
CA SER A 253 28.70 -7.39 -1.00
C SER A 253 29.13 -8.28 -2.17
N ALA A 254 30.25 -7.98 -2.85
CA ALA A 254 30.61 -8.62 -4.10
C ALA A 254 30.81 -10.16 -4.01
N GLY A 255 31.24 -10.66 -2.85
CA GLY A 255 31.39 -12.10 -2.62
C GLY A 255 30.16 -12.75 -1.98
N ALA A 256 29.09 -12.01 -1.74
CA ALA A 256 27.91 -12.52 -1.05
C ALA A 256 26.93 -13.05 -2.09
N ASP A 257 26.50 -14.31 -1.93
CA ASP A 257 25.50 -14.88 -2.82
C ASP A 257 24.12 -14.26 -2.54
N GLY A 258 23.44 -13.86 -3.61
CA GLY A 258 22.07 -13.35 -3.59
C GLY A 258 21.91 -12.01 -4.30
N SER A 259 20.65 -11.68 -4.58
CA SER A 259 20.30 -10.45 -5.28
C SER A 259 20.35 -9.24 -4.34
N THR A 260 20.53 -8.07 -4.93
CA THR A 260 20.33 -6.79 -4.26
C THR A 260 19.07 -6.14 -4.79
N VAL A 261 18.27 -5.58 -3.88
CA VAL A 261 17.10 -4.78 -4.22
C VAL A 261 17.34 -3.37 -3.70
N ILE A 262 17.22 -2.38 -4.58
CA ILE A 262 17.36 -0.96 -4.27
C ILE A 262 16.01 -0.29 -4.51
N ILE A 263 15.37 0.14 -3.43
CA ILE A 263 14.08 0.82 -3.48
C ILE A 263 14.28 2.32 -3.59
N ILE A 264 13.80 2.89 -4.69
CA ILE A 264 13.77 4.33 -5.00
C ILE A 264 12.38 4.66 -5.51
N GLU A 265 11.60 5.38 -4.69
CA GLU A 265 10.24 5.80 -5.03
C GLU A 265 10.20 6.96 -6.03
N ASP A 266 11.15 7.89 -5.94
CA ASP A 266 11.24 9.02 -6.85
C ASP A 266 11.63 8.55 -8.26
N THR A 267 10.67 8.57 -9.20
CA THR A 267 10.86 8.02 -10.55
C THR A 267 12.02 8.68 -11.32
N PRO A 268 12.23 10.01 -11.28
CA PRO A 268 13.41 10.62 -11.90
C PRO A 268 14.73 10.09 -11.32
N MET A 269 14.87 10.05 -9.99
CA MET A 269 16.07 9.53 -9.32
C MET A 269 16.25 8.03 -9.60
N GLN A 270 15.17 7.24 -9.63
CA GLN A 270 15.21 5.81 -9.93
C GLN A 270 15.86 5.56 -11.29
N ARG A 271 15.41 6.26 -12.34
CA ARG A 271 15.97 6.13 -13.70
C ARG A 271 17.45 6.54 -13.73
N GLN A 272 17.79 7.66 -13.12
CA GLN A 272 19.18 8.16 -13.12
C GLN A 272 20.13 7.22 -12.38
N VAL A 273 19.73 6.73 -11.20
CA VAL A 273 20.52 5.74 -10.45
C VAL A 273 20.63 4.44 -11.25
N ALA A 274 19.57 3.99 -11.90
CA ALA A 274 19.63 2.80 -12.74
C ALA A 274 20.61 2.94 -13.90
N THR A 275 20.60 4.07 -14.62
CA THR A 275 21.57 4.34 -15.69
C THR A 275 23.01 4.32 -15.18
N LEU A 276 23.28 4.99 -14.05
CA LEU A 276 24.64 5.07 -13.50
C LEU A 276 25.13 3.72 -12.98
N MET A 277 24.29 2.97 -12.27
CA MET A 277 24.64 1.63 -11.80
C MET A 277 24.84 0.67 -12.97
N ALA A 278 24.02 0.75 -14.03
CA ALA A 278 24.17 -0.10 -15.21
C ALA A 278 25.46 0.19 -15.98
N ALA A 279 25.99 1.43 -15.93
CA ALA A 279 27.28 1.77 -16.51
C ALA A 279 28.44 1.01 -15.83
N GLU A 280 28.35 0.76 -14.52
CA GLU A 280 29.37 0.07 -13.74
C GLU A 280 29.16 -1.45 -13.66
N PHE A 281 27.91 -1.91 -13.52
CA PHE A 281 27.58 -3.32 -13.27
C PHE A 281 26.92 -4.03 -14.46
N GLY A 282 26.71 -3.34 -15.58
CA GLY A 282 26.18 -3.89 -16.81
C GLY A 282 24.78 -4.47 -16.68
N SER A 283 24.53 -5.58 -17.37
CA SER A 283 23.23 -6.27 -17.43
C SER A 283 22.74 -6.87 -16.11
N ARG A 284 23.56 -6.81 -15.05
CA ARG A 284 23.13 -7.19 -13.70
C ARG A 284 22.09 -6.21 -13.15
N VAL A 285 22.11 -4.95 -13.59
CA VAL A 285 21.15 -3.93 -13.17
C VAL A 285 19.88 -4.07 -13.98
N GLN A 286 18.76 -4.25 -13.29
CA GLN A 286 17.45 -4.37 -13.89
C GLN A 286 16.47 -3.45 -13.18
N VAL A 287 15.48 -2.93 -13.90
CA VAL A 287 14.48 -2.00 -13.37
C VAL A 287 13.11 -2.65 -13.47
N GLU A 288 12.44 -2.80 -12.33
CA GLU A 288 11.03 -3.26 -12.23
C GLU A 288 10.69 -4.44 -13.15
N THR A 289 11.48 -5.51 -13.07
CA THR A 289 11.25 -6.77 -13.78
C THR A 289 11.17 -7.94 -12.80
N THR A 290 10.38 -8.95 -13.17
CA THR A 290 10.25 -10.19 -12.41
C THR A 290 11.23 -11.29 -12.86
N ASP A 291 11.96 -11.06 -13.95
CA ASP A 291 12.91 -12.02 -14.52
C ASP A 291 14.33 -11.75 -14.02
N LEU A 292 14.57 -12.08 -12.73
CA LEU A 292 15.82 -11.81 -12.04
C LEU A 292 16.75 -13.02 -12.00
N ASN A 293 18.02 -12.78 -12.31
CA ASN A 293 19.11 -13.71 -12.00
C ASN A 293 19.51 -13.63 -10.52
N PRO A 294 20.09 -14.69 -9.92
CA PRO A 294 20.47 -14.72 -8.50
C PRO A 294 21.45 -13.63 -8.04
N GLN A 295 22.22 -13.00 -8.94
CA GLN A 295 23.19 -11.93 -8.62
C GLN A 295 22.80 -10.57 -9.22
N SER A 296 21.52 -10.39 -9.53
CA SER A 296 20.95 -9.16 -10.07
C SER A 296 20.89 -8.03 -9.03
N ILE A 297 20.91 -6.80 -9.55
CA ILE A 297 20.65 -5.57 -8.81
C ILE A 297 19.32 -5.04 -9.34
N LEU A 298 18.24 -5.32 -8.63
CA LEU A 298 16.91 -4.79 -8.95
C LEU A 298 16.78 -3.37 -8.41
N ILE A 299 16.45 -2.42 -9.27
CA ILE A 299 16.05 -1.07 -8.88
C ILE A 299 14.54 -0.95 -9.08
N THR A 300 13.83 -0.47 -8.05
CA THR A 300 12.36 -0.56 -8.03
C THR A 300 11.71 0.49 -7.11
N GLY A 301 10.43 0.80 -7.32
CA GLY A 301 9.61 1.52 -6.35
C GLY A 301 9.01 0.59 -5.28
N TRP A 302 8.38 1.16 -4.25
CA TRP A 302 7.80 0.37 -3.15
C TRP A 302 6.67 -0.55 -3.61
N ASN A 303 5.80 -0.06 -4.49
CA ASN A 303 4.64 -0.83 -4.94
C ASN A 303 5.05 -2.08 -5.72
N PHE A 304 5.98 -1.95 -6.67
CA PHE A 304 6.48 -3.09 -7.43
C PHE A 304 7.13 -4.11 -6.50
N TRP A 305 8.01 -3.67 -5.59
CA TRP A 305 8.68 -4.58 -4.65
C TRP A 305 7.68 -5.41 -3.83
N LEU A 306 6.73 -4.74 -3.17
CA LEU A 306 5.75 -5.41 -2.31
C LEU A 306 4.86 -6.40 -3.08
N GLN A 307 4.56 -6.12 -4.35
CA GLN A 307 3.72 -7.00 -5.17
C GLN A 307 4.47 -8.22 -5.70
N THR A 308 5.79 -8.12 -5.89
CA THR A 308 6.61 -9.13 -6.58
C THR A 308 7.55 -9.90 -5.64
N GLN A 309 7.67 -9.48 -4.38
CA GLN A 309 8.57 -10.06 -3.38
C GLN A 309 8.41 -11.58 -3.21
N THR A 310 7.19 -12.11 -3.35
CA THR A 310 6.92 -13.56 -3.25
C THR A 310 7.45 -14.35 -4.46
N ILE A 311 7.56 -13.71 -5.63
CA ILE A 311 8.02 -14.32 -6.88
C ILE A 311 9.54 -14.19 -7.02
N LEU A 312 10.08 -13.03 -6.63
CA LEU A 312 11.50 -12.70 -6.80
C LEU A 312 12.45 -13.37 -5.80
N GLY A 313 11.90 -13.92 -4.73
CA GLY A 313 12.69 -14.47 -3.62
C GLY A 313 13.22 -13.38 -2.67
N ILE A 314 13.93 -13.84 -1.64
CA ILE A 314 14.42 -12.97 -0.56
C ILE A 314 15.81 -12.45 -0.95
N PRO A 315 16.02 -11.12 -1.01
CA PRO A 315 17.30 -10.55 -1.42
C PRO A 315 18.31 -10.65 -0.28
N LYS A 316 19.60 -10.70 -0.61
CA LYS A 316 20.66 -10.64 0.39
C LYS A 316 20.82 -9.24 0.96
N LEU A 317 20.61 -8.21 0.12
CA LEU A 317 20.64 -6.81 0.48
C LEU A 317 19.36 -6.11 0.03
N LEU A 318 18.67 -5.47 0.96
CA LEU A 318 17.56 -4.55 0.70
C LEU A 318 18.00 -3.13 1.04
N VAL A 319 18.18 -2.29 0.03
CA VAL A 319 18.49 -0.87 0.18
C VAL A 319 17.22 -0.05 0.05
N MET A 320 16.99 0.85 0.99
CA MET A 320 15.89 1.81 0.98
C MET A 320 16.49 3.21 0.87
N ALA A 321 16.38 3.82 -0.30
CA ALA A 321 16.90 5.19 -0.50
C ALA A 321 16.11 6.20 0.34
N THR A 322 14.79 6.04 0.44
CA THR A 322 13.93 6.91 1.25
C THR A 322 12.91 6.10 2.03
N LEU A 323 12.47 6.63 3.16
CA LEU A 323 11.39 6.03 3.94
C LEU A 323 10.08 5.94 3.12
N PRO A 324 9.29 4.85 3.25
CA PRO A 324 8.01 4.64 2.54
C PRO A 324 6.88 5.50 3.10
N ILE A 325 7.14 6.77 3.37
CA ILE A 325 6.11 7.73 3.76
C ILE A 325 5.29 8.03 2.49
N PRO A 326 3.95 7.81 2.47
CA PRO A 326 3.16 8.07 1.27
C PRO A 326 3.31 9.52 0.82
N SER A 327 3.57 9.72 -0.47
CA SER A 327 3.84 11.04 -1.04
C SER A 327 2.59 11.90 -1.11
N LEU A 328 2.70 13.19 -0.78
CA LEU A 328 1.63 14.16 -0.99
C LEU A 328 1.43 14.53 -2.47
N GLU A 329 2.36 14.12 -3.33
CA GLU A 329 2.20 14.24 -4.78
C GLU A 329 1.16 13.26 -5.32
N ASP A 330 0.88 12.15 -4.60
CA ASP A 330 -0.26 11.30 -4.91
C ASP A 330 -1.54 12.03 -4.48
N PRO A 331 -2.41 12.43 -5.43
CA PRO A 331 -3.62 13.17 -5.12
C PRO A 331 -4.56 12.43 -4.16
N ARG A 332 -4.53 11.09 -4.15
CA ARG A 332 -5.34 10.26 -3.24
C ARG A 332 -4.80 10.36 -1.81
N VAL A 333 -3.49 10.36 -1.64
CA VAL A 333 -2.83 10.61 -0.34
C VAL A 333 -3.13 12.03 0.12
N ALA A 334 -2.99 13.02 -0.77
CA ALA A 334 -3.29 14.42 -0.49
C ALA A 334 -4.74 14.62 -0.02
N GLY A 335 -5.71 13.99 -0.69
CA GLY A 335 -7.12 14.04 -0.30
C GLY A 335 -7.39 13.41 1.07
N ARG A 336 -6.71 12.30 1.39
CA ARG A 336 -6.74 11.71 2.75
C ARG A 336 -6.16 12.64 3.80
N VAL A 337 -5.04 13.29 3.51
CA VAL A 337 -4.44 14.28 4.41
C VAL A 337 -5.35 15.50 4.60
N ALA A 338 -6.00 15.98 3.54
CA ALA A 338 -6.95 17.09 3.61
C ALA A 338 -8.14 16.76 4.53
N TYR A 339 -8.67 15.54 4.46
CA TYR A 339 -9.72 15.09 5.38
C TYR A 339 -9.29 15.16 6.85
N TYR A 340 -8.15 14.58 7.21
CA TYR A 340 -7.66 14.65 8.59
C TYR A 340 -7.42 16.10 9.05
N LYS A 341 -6.91 16.97 8.17
CA LYS A 341 -6.76 18.41 8.45
C LYS A 341 -8.10 19.09 8.72
N GLN A 342 -9.15 18.78 7.93
CA GLN A 342 -10.50 19.31 8.13
C GLN A 342 -11.05 19.00 9.53
N TYR A 343 -10.76 17.81 10.06
CA TYR A 343 -11.14 17.41 11.42
C TYR A 343 -10.13 17.77 12.51
N ARG A 344 -9.10 18.58 12.19
CA ARG A 344 -8.00 18.97 13.11
C ARG A 344 -7.28 17.77 13.74
N GLN A 345 -7.17 16.67 13.00
CA GLN A 345 -6.49 15.46 13.42
C GLN A 345 -5.06 15.39 12.87
N ASP A 346 -4.19 14.66 13.57
CA ASP A 346 -2.80 14.45 13.15
C ASP A 346 -2.73 13.42 12.01
N TRP A 347 -2.82 13.93 10.77
CA TRP A 347 -2.74 13.14 9.55
C TRP A 347 -1.43 12.35 9.40
N PHE A 348 -0.33 12.84 9.99
CA PHE A 348 0.95 12.15 9.90
C PHE A 348 0.91 10.90 10.79
N ARG A 349 0.47 11.05 12.04
CA ARG A 349 0.42 9.94 13.01
C ARG A 349 -0.74 8.96 12.80
N LEU A 350 -1.85 9.42 12.21
CA LEU A 350 -3.03 8.57 11.99
C LEU A 350 -3.06 7.89 10.62
N TYR A 351 -2.22 8.35 9.69
CA TYR A 351 -2.21 7.82 8.33
C TYR A 351 -0.81 7.59 7.77
N LEU A 352 0.00 8.64 7.55
CA LEU A 352 1.25 8.46 6.79
C LEU A 352 2.27 7.56 7.49
N LEU A 353 2.55 7.83 8.76
CA LEU A 353 3.53 7.07 9.53
C LEU A 353 3.08 5.61 9.74
N PRO A 354 1.85 5.30 10.19
CA PRO A 354 1.37 3.93 10.27
C PRO A 354 1.49 3.16 8.95
N THR A 355 1.16 3.83 7.83
CA THR A 355 1.32 3.24 6.50
C THR A 355 2.79 2.92 6.20
N ALA A 356 3.71 3.85 6.49
CA ALA A 356 5.14 3.64 6.31
C ALA A 356 5.68 2.50 7.18
N LEU A 357 5.26 2.42 8.44
CA LEU A 357 5.68 1.36 9.36
C LEU A 357 5.25 -0.01 8.86
N ARG A 358 3.99 -0.16 8.41
CA ARG A 358 3.48 -1.41 7.84
C ARG A 358 4.25 -1.81 6.58
N THR A 359 4.51 -0.87 5.68
CA THR A 359 5.32 -1.11 4.47
C THR A 359 6.74 -1.58 4.82
N LEU A 360 7.40 -0.94 5.80
CA LEU A 360 8.73 -1.35 6.25
C LEU A 360 8.73 -2.75 6.85
N GLN A 361 7.78 -3.06 7.74
CA GLN A 361 7.68 -4.37 8.38
C GLN A 361 7.44 -5.47 7.34
N GLY A 362 6.52 -5.24 6.39
CA GLY A 362 6.25 -6.17 5.31
C GLY A 362 7.48 -6.45 4.44
N ALA A 363 8.21 -5.39 4.05
CA ALA A 363 9.39 -5.53 3.21
C ALA A 363 10.56 -6.25 3.92
N ILE A 364 10.75 -6.03 5.22
CA ILE A 364 11.87 -6.57 6.01
C ILE A 364 11.59 -7.99 6.53
N ALA A 365 10.34 -8.34 6.79
CA ALA A 365 9.99 -9.60 7.45
C ALA A 365 10.63 -10.85 6.78
N PRO A 366 10.66 -10.97 5.43
CA PRO A 366 11.33 -12.11 4.80
C PRO A 366 12.85 -12.13 5.00
N LEU A 367 13.52 -10.97 5.03
CA LEU A 367 14.99 -10.89 5.19
C LEU A 367 15.47 -11.43 6.55
N ARG A 368 14.62 -11.37 7.58
CA ARG A 368 14.96 -11.90 8.92
C ARG A 368 15.27 -13.39 8.89
N ARG A 369 14.60 -14.15 8.02
CA ARG A 369 14.74 -15.61 7.92
C ARG A 369 16.04 -16.04 7.22
N CYS A 370 16.69 -15.12 6.53
CA CYS A 370 17.86 -15.40 5.70
C CYS A 370 19.11 -14.61 6.12
N GLN A 371 19.08 -13.99 7.31
CA GLN A 371 20.16 -13.11 7.78
C GLN A 371 20.56 -12.08 6.70
N GLY A 372 19.53 -11.47 6.09
CA GLY A 372 19.70 -10.43 5.09
C GLY A 372 20.18 -9.12 5.71
N VAL A 373 20.69 -8.23 4.85
CA VAL A 373 21.11 -6.88 5.23
C VAL A 373 20.06 -5.89 4.78
N VAL A 374 19.70 -4.95 5.66
CA VAL A 374 18.89 -3.78 5.32
C VAL A 374 19.79 -2.56 5.35
N ALA A 375 19.87 -1.81 4.25
CA ALA A 375 20.52 -0.52 4.20
C ALA A 375 19.46 0.59 4.16
N LEU A 376 19.37 1.38 5.21
CA LEU A 376 18.42 2.49 5.31
C LEU A 376 19.17 3.80 5.12
N LEU A 377 19.04 4.39 3.93
CA LEU A 377 19.84 5.54 3.50
C LEU A 377 19.08 6.88 3.65
N ASP A 378 18.18 6.94 4.63
CA ASP A 378 17.36 8.11 4.94
C ASP A 378 17.59 8.60 6.37
N ASN A 379 18.35 9.68 6.50
CA ASN A 379 18.73 10.23 7.79
C ASN A 379 17.59 10.90 8.57
N ARG A 380 16.38 10.99 8.02
CA ARG A 380 15.19 11.38 8.81
C ARG A 380 14.96 10.40 9.97
N VAL A 381 15.38 9.14 9.85
CA VAL A 381 15.30 8.14 10.92
C VAL A 381 16.09 8.54 12.16
N LEU A 382 17.19 9.28 12.00
CA LEU A 382 18.05 9.68 13.10
C LEU A 382 17.69 11.06 13.66
N HIS A 383 17.19 11.95 12.81
CA HIS A 383 17.02 13.37 13.16
C HIS A 383 15.56 13.82 13.31
N ARG A 384 14.57 12.98 13.00
CA ARG A 384 13.14 13.31 13.21
C ARG A 384 12.58 12.55 14.40
N SER A 385 11.60 13.16 15.07
CA SER A 385 10.97 12.60 16.27
C SER A 385 10.28 11.25 16.06
N TYR A 386 9.80 10.97 14.85
CA TYR A 386 9.21 9.68 14.48
C TYR A 386 10.26 8.60 14.16
N GLY A 387 11.55 8.96 14.09
CA GLY A 387 12.64 8.05 13.75
C GLY A 387 12.74 6.85 14.69
N GLN A 388 12.49 7.07 15.99
CA GLN A 388 12.45 5.98 16.97
C GLN A 388 11.35 4.95 16.69
N GLN A 389 10.20 5.40 16.15
CA GLN A 389 9.11 4.49 15.78
C GLN A 389 9.49 3.64 14.57
N ILE A 390 10.20 4.24 13.60
CA ILE A 390 10.77 3.50 12.46
C ILE A 390 11.76 2.43 12.94
N LEU A 391 12.71 2.80 13.82
CA LEU A 391 13.67 1.84 14.38
C LEU A 391 12.97 0.74 15.19
N THR A 392 11.91 1.09 15.92
CA THR A 392 11.10 0.12 16.68
C THR A 392 10.41 -0.89 15.73
N ALA A 393 9.89 -0.44 14.58
CA ALA A 393 9.34 -1.34 13.56
C ALA A 393 10.38 -2.30 12.95
N ILE A 394 11.66 -1.90 12.93
CA ILE A 394 12.79 -2.71 12.44
C ILE A 394 13.42 -3.54 13.58
N SER A 395 12.98 -3.39 14.82
CA SER A 395 13.51 -4.14 15.96
C SER A 395 13.13 -5.64 15.91
N PRO A 396 14.01 -6.57 16.33
CA PRO A 396 15.40 -6.35 16.75
C PRO A 396 16.33 -6.11 15.54
N TYR A 397 17.34 -5.25 15.72
CA TYR A 397 18.37 -4.97 14.71
C TYR A 397 19.76 -4.80 15.33
N ALA A 398 20.79 -5.12 14.55
CA ALA A 398 22.20 -4.81 14.84
C ALA A 398 22.62 -3.68 13.89
N ARG A 399 22.87 -2.49 14.44
CA ARG A 399 23.17 -1.29 13.64
C ARG A 399 24.67 -1.12 13.42
N ILE A 400 25.05 -0.88 12.17
CA ILE A 400 26.39 -0.41 11.78
C ILE A 400 26.23 0.88 10.96
N ASN A 401 27.08 1.87 11.19
CA ASN A 401 27.04 3.19 10.52
C ASN A 401 28.23 3.45 9.59
N TYR A 402 29.08 2.44 9.35
CA TYR A 402 30.19 2.44 8.40
C TYR A 402 30.14 1.20 7.50
N LEU A 403 30.76 1.27 6.33
CA LEU A 403 30.82 0.14 5.39
C LEU A 403 31.84 -0.88 5.90
N ASP A 404 31.40 -2.11 6.13
CA ASP A 404 32.23 -3.19 6.64
C ASP A 404 31.71 -4.55 6.14
N GLU A 405 32.62 -5.45 5.80
CA GLU A 405 32.28 -6.79 5.30
C GLU A 405 31.50 -7.63 6.34
N SER A 406 31.61 -7.33 7.63
CA SER A 406 30.84 -8.00 8.69
C SER A 406 29.33 -7.86 8.53
N LEU A 407 28.84 -6.88 7.75
CA LEU A 407 27.43 -6.78 7.36
C LEU A 407 26.95 -8.06 6.65
N PHE A 408 27.82 -8.64 5.81
CA PHE A 408 27.50 -9.81 4.99
C PHE A 408 28.06 -11.11 5.56
N TYR A 409 29.14 -11.03 6.37
CA TYR A 409 29.87 -12.18 6.92
C TYR A 409 30.10 -12.05 8.43
N PRO A 410 29.05 -12.10 9.27
CA PRO A 410 29.17 -11.89 10.71
C PRO A 410 30.06 -12.92 11.44
N GLU A 411 30.21 -14.14 10.90
CA GLU A 411 30.96 -15.23 11.56
C GLU A 411 32.49 -15.21 11.31
N SER A 412 32.98 -14.49 10.29
CA SER A 412 34.39 -14.53 9.86
C SER A 412 35.36 -13.77 10.78
N MET A 413 34.85 -12.95 11.71
CA MET A 413 35.67 -12.16 12.63
C MET A 413 35.96 -12.86 13.98
N SER A 414 35.21 -13.91 14.37
CA SER A 414 35.45 -14.60 15.65
C SER A 414 36.75 -15.42 15.65
N SER A 415 37.18 -15.88 14.47
CA SER A 415 38.38 -16.69 14.26
C SER A 415 39.66 -15.86 14.07
N ARG A 416 39.56 -14.54 13.83
CA ARG A 416 40.74 -13.65 13.72
C ARG A 416 41.19 -13.02 15.05
N LYS A 417 40.42 -13.19 16.13
CA LYS A 417 40.79 -12.72 17.49
C LYS A 417 41.39 -13.83 18.38
N ARG A 418 41.69 -15.00 17.82
CA ARG A 418 42.42 -16.09 18.49
C ARG A 418 43.65 -16.49 17.65
N CYS A 419 44.60 -15.57 17.51
CA CYS A 419 46.00 -15.88 17.21
C CYS A 419 46.88 -14.88 17.95
#